data_AF-A0AAV5LK83-F1
#
_entry.id   AF-A0AAV5LK83-F1
#
_cell.length_a   1.000
_cell.length_b   1.000
_cell.length_c   1.000
_cell.angle_alpha   90.00
_cell.angle_beta   90.00
_cell.angle_gamma   90.00
#
_symmetry.space_group_name_H-M   'P 1'
#
loop_
_entity.id
_entity.type
_entity.pdbx_description
1 polymer ?
#
loop_
_entity_poly.entity_id
_entity_poly.type
_entity_poly.pdbx_seq_one_letter_code
_entity_poly.pdbx_strand_id
1 'polypeptide(L)'
;MGDIVLTRVLPGGSINTGVLSVSNRFDVARMPPIEEGHNSAVLMARDARQEGVIHRFNFRRRADGTKQTLTGMKPFFERHELQAGDQIMISLVQEELRLFGSVIHRRPVYSIDFEREP
;
A
#
# COMPACT_ATOMS: atom_id res chain seq x y z
N MET A 1 -15.09 6.08 3.18
CA MET A 1 -14.48 4.87 2.58
C MET A 1 -13.66 5.35 1.39
N GLY A 2 -12.33 5.15 1.40
CA GLY A 2 -11.47 5.56 0.28
C GLY A 2 -11.57 4.60 -0.89
N ASP A 3 -11.08 5.00 -2.06
CA ASP A 3 -11.10 4.12 -3.23
C ASP A 3 -10.05 3.02 -3.05
N ILE A 4 -10.46 1.75 -3.02
CA ILE A 4 -9.54 0.61 -2.79
C ILE A 4 -8.61 0.42 -3.98
N VAL A 5 -7.30 0.56 -3.78
CA VAL A 5 -6.24 0.44 -4.80
C VAL A 5 -5.77 -0.99 -4.96
N LEU A 6 -5.62 -1.72 -3.86
CA LEU A 6 -5.12 -3.09 -3.83
C LEU A 6 -5.79 -3.84 -2.70
N THR A 7 -6.31 -5.02 -2.99
CA THR A 7 -6.72 -5.99 -1.96
C THR A 7 -5.99 -7.30 -2.21
N ARG A 8 -5.36 -7.86 -1.18
CA ARG A 8 -4.57 -9.08 -1.33
C ARG A 8 -4.57 -9.93 -0.07
N VAL A 9 -4.95 -11.20 -0.23
CA VAL A 9 -4.70 -12.25 0.77
C VAL A 9 -3.20 -12.52 0.81
N LEU A 10 -2.62 -12.55 2.00
CA LEU A 10 -1.21 -12.77 2.25
C LEU A 10 -0.87 -14.25 2.05
N PRO A 11 -0.11 -14.61 0.99
CA PRO A 11 0.41 -15.96 0.90
C PRO A 11 1.55 -16.15 1.92
N GLY A 12 1.75 -17.38 2.42
CA GLY A 12 2.80 -17.67 3.40
C GLY A 12 4.21 -17.25 2.95
N GLY A 13 4.50 -17.32 1.65
CA GLY A 13 5.76 -16.81 1.09
C GLY A 13 5.93 -15.28 1.23
N SER A 14 4.85 -14.51 1.16
CA SER A 14 4.89 -13.04 1.32
C SER A 14 5.17 -12.62 2.75
N ILE A 15 4.56 -13.30 3.74
CA ILE A 15 4.81 -13.02 5.16
C ILE A 15 6.30 -13.09 5.49
N ASN A 16 6.97 -14.14 5.04
CA ASN A 16 8.39 -14.35 5.33
C ASN A 16 9.31 -13.34 4.62
N THR A 17 8.96 -12.99 3.38
CA THR A 17 9.80 -12.16 2.50
C THR A 17 9.52 -10.66 2.60
N GLY A 18 8.34 -10.26 3.09
CA GLY A 18 7.90 -8.86 3.03
C GLY A 18 7.62 -8.36 1.61
N VAL A 19 7.36 -9.28 0.68
CA VAL A 19 7.13 -8.97 -0.75
C VAL A 19 5.71 -9.35 -1.12
N LEU A 20 4.95 -8.38 -1.64
CA LEU A 20 3.60 -8.58 -2.13
C LEU A 20 3.56 -8.42 -3.65
N SER A 21 2.98 -9.38 -4.37
CA SER A 21 2.81 -9.29 -5.82
C SER A 21 1.60 -8.41 -6.17
N VAL A 22 1.80 -7.50 -7.11
CA VAL A 22 0.77 -6.64 -7.71
C VAL A 22 0.72 -7.00 -9.20
N SER A 23 -0.22 -7.88 -9.57
CA SER A 23 -0.28 -8.47 -10.91
C SER A 23 -1.50 -8.06 -11.72
N ASN A 24 -2.50 -7.45 -11.09
CA ASN A 24 -3.69 -6.99 -11.79
C ASN A 24 -3.45 -5.60 -12.39
N ARG A 25 -3.78 -5.43 -13.67
CA ARG A 25 -3.60 -4.15 -14.40
C ARG A 25 -4.36 -2.99 -13.73
N PHE A 26 -5.53 -3.26 -13.14
CA PHE A 26 -6.31 -2.24 -12.43
C PHE A 26 -5.59 -1.73 -11.18
N ASP A 27 -5.04 -2.63 -10.37
CA ASP A 27 -4.29 -2.28 -9.17
C ASP A 27 -3.04 -1.47 -9.56
N VAL A 28 -2.30 -1.94 -10.57
CA VAL A 28 -1.10 -1.29 -11.11
C VAL A 28 -1.37 0.16 -11.52
N ALA A 29 -2.48 0.43 -12.21
CA ALA A 29 -2.80 1.76 -12.70
C ALA A 29 -3.07 2.78 -11.58
N ARG A 30 -3.33 2.31 -10.35
CA ARG A 30 -3.68 3.13 -9.19
C ARG A 30 -2.56 3.18 -8.14
N MET A 31 -1.50 2.42 -8.34
CA MET A 31 -0.25 2.53 -7.60
C MET A 31 0.52 3.79 -8.03
N PRO A 32 1.50 4.25 -7.23
CA PRO A 32 2.32 5.40 -7.59
C PRO A 32 2.96 5.20 -8.97
N PRO A 33 2.89 6.20 -9.86
CA PRO A 33 3.49 6.08 -11.17
C PRO A 33 5.00 5.88 -11.04
N ILE A 34 5.53 4.93 -11.81
CA ILE A 34 6.97 4.76 -11.97
C ILE A 34 7.37 5.68 -13.11
N GLU A 35 8.19 6.68 -12.81
CA GLU A 35 8.69 7.65 -13.79
C GLU A 35 9.43 6.97 -14.95
N GLU A 36 9.41 7.61 -16.12
CA GLU A 36 10.13 7.12 -17.30
C GLU A 36 11.63 7.00 -17.01
N GLY A 37 12.25 5.91 -17.44
CA GLY A 37 13.65 5.59 -17.09
C GLY A 37 13.85 4.98 -15.70
N HIS A 38 12.81 4.94 -14.85
CA HIS A 38 12.86 4.29 -13.55
C HIS A 38 12.17 2.92 -13.56
N ASN A 39 12.57 2.06 -12.62
CA ASN A 39 11.97 0.73 -12.39
C ASN A 39 11.25 0.62 -11.05
N SER A 40 11.22 1.70 -10.25
CA SER A 40 10.54 1.71 -8.97
C SER A 40 10.02 3.09 -8.60
N ALA A 41 9.00 3.11 -7.75
CA ALA A 41 8.42 4.26 -7.11
C ALA A 41 8.25 3.98 -5.61
N VAL A 42 8.14 5.03 -4.81
CA VAL A 42 7.89 4.92 -3.36
C VAL A 42 6.40 5.07 -3.10
N LEU A 43 5.83 4.12 -2.37
CA LEU A 43 4.48 4.20 -1.82
C LEU A 43 4.56 4.57 -0.34
N MET A 44 4.07 5.76 0.01
CA MET A 44 3.91 6.21 1.39
C MET A 44 2.47 5.96 1.81
N ALA A 45 2.23 5.03 2.73
CA ALA A 45 0.89 4.66 3.17
C ALA A 45 0.71 4.92 4.67
N ARG A 46 -0.34 5.65 5.04
CA ARG A 46 -0.75 5.85 6.43
C ARG A 46 -1.34 4.55 6.98
N ASP A 47 -0.99 4.23 8.21
CA ASP A 47 -1.59 3.11 8.93
C ASP A 47 -3.01 3.46 9.37
N ALA A 48 -4.02 2.73 8.88
CA ALA A 48 -5.42 2.98 9.23
C ALA A 48 -5.71 2.66 10.70
N ARG A 49 -4.93 1.76 11.32
CA ARG A 49 -5.13 1.30 12.69
C ARG A 49 -4.25 2.02 13.70
N GLN A 50 -3.27 2.79 13.25
CA GLN A 50 -2.36 3.53 14.12
C GLN A 50 -2.18 4.98 13.66
N GLU A 51 -2.74 5.91 14.43
CA GLU A 51 -2.67 7.33 14.10
C GLU A 51 -1.22 7.85 14.04
N GLY A 52 -0.92 8.68 13.04
CA GLY A 52 0.39 9.30 12.86
C GLY A 52 1.48 8.37 12.30
N VAL A 53 1.21 7.09 12.11
CA VAL A 53 2.18 6.14 11.56
C VAL A 53 2.08 6.08 10.04
N ILE A 54 3.23 6.22 9.39
CA ILE A 54 3.38 6.13 7.93
C ILE A 54 4.38 5.03 7.61
N HIS A 55 3.97 4.10 6.76
CA HIS A 55 4.82 3.05 6.22
C HIS A 55 5.34 3.44 4.83
N ARG A 56 6.60 3.11 4.58
CA ARG A 56 7.27 3.37 3.30
C ARG A 56 7.53 2.04 2.60
N PHE A 57 6.90 1.85 1.45
CA PHE A 57 7.05 0.66 0.63
C PHE A 57 7.67 1.01 -0.71
N ASN A 58 8.44 0.09 -1.29
CA ASN A 58 8.99 0.27 -2.64
C ASN A 58 8.14 -0.53 -3.63
N PHE A 59 7.50 0.18 -4.56
CA PHE A 59 6.79 -0.41 -5.66
C PHE A 59 7.75 -0.57 -6.84
N ARG A 60 8.06 -1.81 -7.23
CA ARG A 60 9.04 -2.11 -8.28
C ARG A 60 8.37 -2.84 -9.43
N ARG A 61 8.68 -2.41 -10.65
CA ARG A 61 8.41 -3.13 -11.89
C ARG A 61 9.62 -3.97 -12.26
N ARG A 62 9.41 -5.26 -12.57
CA ARG A 62 10.48 -6.12 -13.12
C ARG A 62 10.95 -5.59 -14.47
N ALA A 63 12.19 -5.91 -14.84
CA ALA A 63 12.77 -5.53 -16.13
C ALA A 63 11.95 -6.05 -17.32
N ASP A 64 11.29 -7.21 -17.16
CA ASP A 64 10.40 -7.79 -18.17
C ASP A 64 9.04 -7.08 -18.30
N GLY A 65 8.73 -6.11 -17.43
CA GLY A 65 7.45 -5.38 -17.41
C GLY A 65 6.23 -6.20 -16.98
N THR A 66 6.38 -7.51 -16.78
CA THR A 66 5.27 -8.46 -16.59
C THR A 66 4.78 -8.54 -15.16
N LYS A 67 5.65 -8.21 -14.19
CA LYS A 67 5.34 -8.31 -12.76
C LYS A 67 5.74 -7.05 -12.02
N GLN A 68 4.87 -6.66 -11.10
CA GLN A 68 5.12 -5.55 -10.20
C GLN A 68 4.97 -6.05 -8.77
N THR A 69 5.79 -5.52 -7.87
CA THR A 69 5.86 -6.00 -6.50
C THR A 69 5.98 -4.82 -5.55
N LEU A 70 5.29 -4.91 -4.43
CA LEU A 70 5.47 -4.03 -3.28
C LEU A 70 6.43 -4.70 -2.30
N THR A 71 7.54 -4.04 -1.97
CA THR A 71 8.56 -4.57 -1.06
C THR A 71 8.73 -3.66 0.15
N GLY A 72 9.38 -4.18 1.19
CA GLY A 72 9.52 -3.49 2.48
C GLY A 72 8.30 -3.63 3.38
N MET A 73 7.43 -4.61 3.10
CA MET A 73 6.21 -4.85 3.88
C MET A 73 6.46 -5.60 5.19
N LYS A 74 7.63 -6.25 5.34
CA LYS A 74 7.93 -7.10 6.49
C LYS A 74 7.77 -6.40 7.85
N PRO A 75 8.27 -5.16 8.05
CA PRO A 75 8.06 -4.45 9.32
C PRO A 75 6.59 -4.16 9.63
N PHE A 76 5.76 -3.96 8.59
CA PHE A 76 4.32 -3.79 8.76
C PHE A 76 3.68 -5.12 9.19
N PHE A 77 4.06 -6.24 8.56
CA PHE A 77 3.55 -7.58 8.93
C PHE A 77 3.91 -7.94 10.37
N GLU A 78 5.18 -7.75 10.74
CA GLU A 78 5.68 -8.05 12.09
C GLU A 78 5.02 -7.17 13.15
N ARG A 79 4.85 -5.86 12.87
CA ARG A 79 4.20 -4.93 13.79
C ARG A 79 2.75 -5.32 14.11
N HIS A 80 2.03 -5.80 13.11
CA HIS A 80 0.60 -6.12 13.22
C HIS A 80 0.32 -7.61 13.43
N GLU A 81 1.39 -8.39 13.63
CA GLU A 81 1.35 -9.85 13.83
C GLU A 81 0.55 -10.55 12.72
N LEU A 82 0.70 -10.10 11.47
CA LEU A 82 -0.05 -10.64 10.34
C LEU A 82 0.44 -12.03 9.97
N GLN A 83 -0.50 -12.87 9.56
CA GLN A 83 -0.26 -14.27 9.21
C GLN A 83 -0.66 -14.56 7.76
N ALA A 84 -0.26 -15.74 7.29
CA ALA A 84 -0.73 -16.23 6.01
C ALA A 84 -2.24 -16.45 6.10
N GLY A 85 -3.00 -15.97 5.11
CA GLY A 85 -4.46 -15.99 5.15
C GLY A 85 -5.08 -14.62 5.44
N ASP A 86 -4.40 -13.76 6.20
CA ASP A 86 -4.86 -12.39 6.43
C ASP A 86 -4.92 -11.60 5.12
N GLN A 87 -5.86 -10.67 5.04
CA GLN A 87 -6.06 -9.82 3.87
C GLN A 87 -5.52 -8.41 4.14
N ILE A 88 -4.76 -7.86 3.22
CA ILE A 88 -4.33 -6.45 3.25
C ILE A 88 -5.15 -5.66 2.24
N MET A 89 -5.47 -4.43 2.61
CA MET A 89 -6.11 -3.46 1.76
C MET A 89 -5.32 -2.15 1.72
N ILE A 90 -4.98 -1.67 0.53
CA ILE A 90 -4.43 -0.33 0.32
C ILE A 90 -5.50 0.50 -0.39
N SER A 91 -5.81 1.68 0.14
CA SER A 91 -6.83 2.59 -0.39
C SER A 91 -6.24 3.97 -0.64
N LEU A 92 -6.80 4.72 -1.59
CA LEU A 92 -6.58 6.15 -1.76
C LEU A 92 -7.66 6.91 -1.00
N VAL A 93 -7.27 7.68 0.00
CA VAL A 93 -8.17 8.53 0.80
C VAL A 93 -7.88 10.00 0.49
N GLN A 94 -8.91 10.86 0.53
CA GLN A 94 -8.68 12.30 0.50
C GLN A 94 -8.42 12.80 1.92
N GLU A 95 -7.20 13.30 2.16
CA GLU A 95 -6.89 14.05 3.38
C GLU A 95 -7.22 15.52 3.18
N GLU A 96 -7.93 16.10 4.14
CA GLU A 96 -8.22 17.52 4.20
C GLU A 96 -7.25 18.22 5.14
N LEU A 97 -6.44 19.13 4.62
CA LEU A 97 -5.72 20.08 5.46
C LEU A 97 -6.71 21.17 5.88
N ARG A 98 -6.87 21.37 7.18
CA ARG A 98 -7.77 22.37 7.75
C ARG A 98 -6.99 23.46 8.47
N LEU A 99 -7.44 24.71 8.31
CA LEU A 99 -6.97 25.87 9.05
C LEU A 99 -8.19 26.61 9.59
N PHE A 100 -8.22 26.87 10.90
CA PHE A 100 -9.36 27.50 11.61
C PHE A 100 -10.72 26.83 11.33
N GLY A 101 -10.75 25.51 11.21
CA GLY A 101 -11.95 24.73 10.92
C GLY A 101 -12.33 24.62 9.44
N SER A 102 -11.75 25.46 8.57
CA SER A 102 -11.99 25.46 7.13
C SER A 102 -11.01 24.56 6.39
N VAL A 103 -11.49 23.82 5.38
CA VAL A 103 -10.64 23.01 4.49
C VAL A 103 -9.90 23.92 3.52
N ILE A 104 -8.58 23.94 3.59
CA ILE A 104 -7.73 24.78 2.73
C ILE A 104 -7.07 24.00 1.59
N HIS A 105 -6.93 22.69 1.75
CA HIS A 105 -6.34 21.83 0.72
C HIS A 105 -6.83 20.40 0.87
N ARG A 106 -7.04 19.72 -0.26
CA ARG A 106 -7.33 18.28 -0.29
C ARG A 106 -6.24 17.60 -1.09
N ARG A 107 -5.62 16.57 -0.52
CA ARG A 107 -4.63 15.76 -1.23
C ARG A 107 -4.96 14.27 -1.13
N PRO A 108 -4.75 13.49 -2.19
CA PRO A 108 -4.84 12.04 -2.10
C PRO A 108 -3.67 11.50 -1.28
N VAL A 109 -3.97 10.58 -0.37
CA VAL A 109 -2.98 9.87 0.46
C VAL A 109 -3.32 8.40 0.46
N TYR A 110 -2.30 7.54 0.39
CA TYR A 110 -2.52 6.11 0.52
C TYR A 110 -2.73 5.75 1.99
N SER A 111 -3.66 4.85 2.24
CA SER A 111 -3.92 4.24 3.55
C SER A 111 -3.77 2.73 3.43
N ILE A 112 -3.14 2.09 4.40
CA ILE A 112 -3.04 0.63 4.50
C ILE A 112 -3.83 0.15 5.72
N ASP A 113 -4.60 -0.91 5.52
CA ASP A 113 -5.37 -1.62 6.54
C ASP A 113 -5.29 -3.13 6.26
N PHE A 114 -5.87 -3.93 7.15
CA PHE A 114 -5.98 -5.38 6.98
C PHE A 114 -7.26 -5.94 7.59
N GLU A 115 -7.63 -7.14 7.18
CA GLU A 115 -8.65 -7.97 7.80
C GLU A 115 -8.00 -9.32 8.15
N ARG A 116 -8.35 -9.84 9.33
CA ARG A 116 -7.80 -11.12 9.78
C ARG A 116 -8.69 -12.26 9.29
N GLU A 117 -8.06 -13.38 8.96
CA GLU A 117 -8.82 -14.62 8.79
C GLU A 117 -9.52 -14.96 10.12
N PRO A 118 -10.82 -15.26 10.13
CA PRO A 118 -11.60 -15.53 11.34
C PRO A 118 -11.18 -16.80 12.08
#